data_AF-A0A0W0FD63-F1
#
_entry.id   AF-A0A0W0FD63-F1
#
_cell.length_a   1.000
_cell.length_b   1.000
_cell.length_c   1.000
_cell.angle_alpha   90.00
_cell.angle_beta   90.00
_cell.angle_gamma   90.00
#
_symmetry.space_group_name_H-M   'P 1'
#
loop_
_entity.id
_entity.type
_entity.pdbx_description
1 polymer ?
#
loop_
_entity_poly.entity_id
_entity_poly.type
_entity_poly.pdbx_seq_one_letter_code
_entity_poly.pdbx_strand_id
1 'polypeptide(L)'
;MAAEKRWREGRTLEDRWIVGTQAFGQGVDYPSVRFVIHLDPREMINFFQETSRGGRDSNPCYCYCLYRYLPSPFTDNTLVDHLGRTEMIEFLTTGSCVRLAFGALDREVHSCVALNAELCYNCERLVQVEDVTTFIGNPRFDLPMISSRDDTLDGVMREVPVSVESNAKLIQEELAASERQLRKLDMILE
;
A
#
# COMPACT_ATOMS: atom_id res chain seq x y z
N MET A 1 -8.42 13.73 -24.66
CA MET A 1 -8.07 15.17 -24.74
C MET A 1 -9.18 16.08 -24.22
N ALA A 2 -10.42 16.07 -24.73
CA ALA A 2 -11.47 17.00 -24.25
C ALA A 2 -11.91 16.75 -22.78
N ALA A 3 -12.16 15.50 -22.40
CA ALA A 3 -12.53 15.14 -21.03
C ALA A 3 -11.41 15.43 -20.02
N GLU A 4 -10.17 15.11 -20.39
CA GLU A 4 -8.97 15.41 -19.60
C GLU A 4 -8.80 16.91 -19.35
N LYS A 5 -8.92 17.74 -20.39
CA LYS A 5 -8.81 19.19 -20.27
C LYS A 5 -9.88 19.74 -19.32
N ARG A 6 -11.13 19.28 -19.46
CA ARG A 6 -12.21 19.64 -18.53
C ARG A 6 -11.88 19.25 -17.11
N TRP A 7 -11.37 18.03 -16.93
CA TRP A 7 -11.00 17.52 -15.62
C TRP A 7 -9.92 18.36 -14.94
N ARG A 8 -8.87 18.73 -15.70
CA ARG A 8 -7.81 19.64 -15.23
C ARG A 8 -8.33 21.02 -14.85
N GLU A 9 -9.29 21.55 -15.60
CA GLU A 9 -9.86 22.87 -15.36
C GLU A 9 -10.80 22.90 -14.14
N GLY A 10 -11.44 21.78 -13.80
CA GLY A 10 -12.18 21.59 -12.55
C GLY A 10 -13.26 22.63 -12.26
N ARG A 11 -13.82 23.28 -13.30
CA ARG A 11 -14.71 24.45 -13.19
C ARG A 11 -16.03 24.13 -12.49
N THR A 12 -16.52 22.90 -12.66
CA THR A 12 -17.75 22.40 -12.03
C THR A 12 -17.45 21.19 -11.16
N LEU A 13 -18.41 20.77 -10.33
CA LEU A 13 -18.26 19.57 -9.50
C LEU A 13 -18.07 18.29 -10.36
N GLU A 14 -18.79 18.20 -11.48
CA GLU A 14 -18.72 17.10 -12.43
C GLU A 14 -17.35 17.02 -13.10
N ASP A 15 -16.74 18.17 -13.38
CA ASP A 15 -15.39 18.26 -13.95
C ASP A 15 -14.30 17.87 -12.93
N ARG A 16 -14.60 17.56 -11.66
CA ARG A 16 -13.56 17.12 -10.70
C ARG A 16 -13.24 15.64 -10.78
N TRP A 17 -14.03 14.89 -11.55
CA TRP A 17 -13.89 13.45 -11.69
C TRP A 17 -13.57 13.08 -13.13
N ILE A 18 -12.75 12.05 -13.30
CA ILE A 18 -12.48 11.45 -14.59
C ILE A 18 -12.62 9.93 -14.46
N VAL A 19 -13.35 9.34 -15.40
CA VAL A 19 -13.54 7.90 -15.47
C VAL A 19 -12.70 7.39 -16.62
N GLY A 20 -11.75 6.52 -16.31
CA GLY A 20 -10.85 5.90 -17.26
C GLY A 20 -10.89 4.38 -17.13
N THR A 21 -10.62 3.69 -18.24
CA THR A 21 -10.21 2.28 -18.21
C THR A 21 -8.68 2.21 -18.15
N GLN A 22 -8.12 1.00 -18.15
CA GLN A 22 -6.66 0.76 -18.16
C GLN A 22 -5.90 1.53 -19.27
N ALA A 23 -6.57 1.93 -20.36
CA ALA A 23 -5.99 2.76 -21.43
C ALA A 23 -5.80 4.24 -21.05
N PHE A 24 -6.43 4.70 -19.97
CA PHE A 24 -6.31 6.07 -19.46
C PHE A 24 -5.08 6.16 -18.55
N GLY A 25 -3.88 6.21 -19.14
CA GLY A 25 -2.69 6.18 -18.28
C GLY A 25 -1.31 6.40 -18.88
N GLN A 26 -1.15 6.46 -20.20
CA GLN A 26 0.19 6.58 -20.77
C GLN A 26 0.70 8.03 -20.68
N GLY A 27 1.71 8.27 -19.85
CA GLY A 27 2.55 9.48 -19.90
C GLY A 27 2.00 10.76 -19.27
N VAL A 28 0.98 10.67 -18.39
CA VAL A 28 0.41 11.87 -17.76
C VAL A 28 0.53 11.83 -16.24
N ASP A 29 1.22 12.84 -15.71
CA ASP A 29 1.48 13.06 -14.30
C ASP A 29 0.57 14.17 -13.75
N TYR A 30 -0.20 13.85 -12.72
CA TYR A 30 -1.15 14.78 -12.08
C TYR A 30 -0.87 14.82 -10.58
N PRO A 31 -0.09 15.79 -10.11
CA PRO A 31 0.41 15.77 -8.74
C PRO A 31 -0.71 15.86 -7.68
N SER A 32 -1.82 16.53 -8.03
CA SER A 32 -2.90 16.87 -7.09
C SER A 32 -4.07 15.88 -7.04
N VAL A 33 -3.91 14.65 -7.52
CA VAL A 33 -4.98 13.63 -7.45
C VAL A 33 -5.19 13.19 -5.99
N ARG A 34 -6.41 13.40 -5.48
CA ARG A 34 -6.80 13.09 -4.09
C ARG A 34 -7.57 11.80 -3.89
N PHE A 35 -8.22 11.31 -4.95
CA PHE A 35 -9.04 10.12 -4.91
C PHE A 35 -8.71 9.25 -6.12
N VAL A 36 -8.40 7.99 -5.85
CA VAL A 36 -8.36 6.93 -6.87
C VAL A 36 -9.36 5.85 -6.45
N ILE A 37 -10.27 5.50 -7.35
CA ILE A 37 -11.32 4.52 -7.07
C ILE A 37 -11.24 3.43 -8.13
N HIS A 38 -10.91 2.22 -7.72
CA HIS A 38 -10.92 1.04 -8.58
C HIS A 38 -12.26 0.32 -8.46
N LEU A 39 -12.85 -0.01 -9.61
CA LEU A 39 -14.06 -0.82 -9.71
C LEU A 39 -13.68 -2.17 -10.32
N ASP A 40 -13.90 -3.25 -9.57
CA ASP A 40 -13.61 -4.64 -9.96
C ASP A 40 -12.18 -4.85 -10.53
N PRO A 41 -11.12 -4.49 -9.77
CA PRO A 41 -9.74 -4.68 -10.20
C PRO A 41 -9.41 -6.17 -10.39
N ARG A 42 -8.60 -6.47 -11.42
CA ARG A 42 -8.35 -7.85 -11.87
C ARG A 42 -6.90 -8.31 -11.75
N GLU A 43 -5.97 -7.37 -11.80
CA GLU A 43 -4.54 -7.63 -11.99
C GLU A 43 -3.75 -6.70 -11.07
N MET A 44 -2.93 -7.27 -10.19
CA MET A 44 -2.23 -6.53 -9.14
C MET A 44 -1.26 -5.51 -9.70
N ILE A 45 -0.59 -5.83 -10.81
CA ILE A 45 0.38 -4.93 -11.45
C ILE A 45 -0.31 -3.66 -11.98
N ASN A 46 -1.48 -3.82 -12.63
CA ASN A 46 -2.23 -2.67 -13.12
C ASN A 46 -2.78 -1.84 -11.97
N PHE A 47 -3.38 -2.50 -10.98
CA PHE A 47 -3.92 -1.85 -9.79
C PHE A 47 -2.88 -1.00 -9.07
N PHE A 48 -1.65 -1.50 -8.93
CA PHE A 48 -0.55 -0.77 -8.33
C PHE A 48 -0.16 0.48 -9.14
N GLN A 49 0.06 0.31 -10.45
CA GLN A 49 0.41 1.43 -11.32
C GLN A 49 -0.68 2.51 -11.35
N GLU A 50 -1.94 2.11 -11.37
CA GLU A 50 -3.10 3.00 -11.38
C GLU A 50 -3.25 3.74 -10.05
N THR A 51 -3.10 3.04 -8.92
CA THR A 51 -3.13 3.65 -7.57
C THR A 51 -2.02 4.68 -7.37
N SER A 52 -0.83 4.44 -7.93
CA SER A 52 0.35 5.32 -7.79
C SER A 52 0.23 6.70 -8.46
N ARG A 53 -0.91 7.00 -9.10
CA ARG A 53 -1.22 8.31 -9.68
C ARG A 53 -1.71 9.32 -8.65
N GLY A 54 -2.22 8.84 -7.52
CA GLY A 54 -2.65 9.68 -6.40
C GLY A 54 -1.49 10.23 -5.57
N GLY A 55 -1.67 11.40 -4.95
CA GLY A 55 -0.78 11.83 -3.86
C GLY A 55 0.66 12.21 -4.23
N ARG A 56 0.94 12.50 -5.52
CA ARG A 56 2.31 12.82 -5.98
C ARG A 56 2.84 14.19 -5.56
N ASP A 57 1.98 15.04 -5.02
CA ASP A 57 2.33 16.28 -4.31
C ASP A 57 2.60 16.08 -2.81
N SER A 58 2.71 14.82 -2.36
CA SER A 58 2.92 14.44 -0.95
C SER A 58 1.80 14.83 0.00
N ASN A 59 0.66 15.33 -0.51
CA ASN A 59 -0.53 15.56 0.30
C ASN A 59 -1.35 14.27 0.44
N PRO A 60 -2.17 14.14 1.52
CA PRO A 60 -3.02 12.99 1.71
C PRO A 60 -3.85 12.63 0.48
N CYS A 61 -3.94 11.34 0.20
CA CYS A 61 -4.68 10.80 -0.92
C CYS A 61 -5.35 9.49 -0.48
N TYR A 62 -6.58 9.28 -0.94
CA TYR A 62 -7.34 8.07 -0.65
C TYR A 62 -7.41 7.17 -1.88
N CYS A 63 -7.13 5.89 -1.67
CA CYS A 63 -7.35 4.86 -2.67
C CYS A 63 -8.45 3.92 -2.17
N TYR A 64 -9.54 3.83 -2.93
CA TYR A 64 -10.64 2.91 -2.68
C TYR A 64 -10.64 1.78 -3.71
N CYS A 65 -10.89 0.58 -3.21
CA CYS A 65 -11.06 -0.61 -4.03
C CYS A 65 -12.46 -1.18 -3.77
N LEU A 66 -13.33 -1.09 -4.76
CA LEU A 66 -14.69 -1.63 -4.70
C LEU A 66 -14.77 -2.82 -5.65
N TYR A 67 -15.16 -3.97 -5.13
CA TYR A 67 -15.31 -5.18 -5.93
C TYR A 67 -16.57 -5.93 -5.51
N ARG A 68 -17.22 -6.57 -6.49
CA ARG A 68 -18.39 -7.44 -6.23
C ARG A 68 -18.00 -8.92 -6.21
N TYR A 69 -17.05 -9.30 -7.05
CA TYR A 69 -16.59 -10.67 -7.20
C TYR A 69 -15.07 -10.70 -7.19
N LEU A 70 -14.50 -11.82 -6.75
CA LEU A 70 -13.06 -12.05 -6.91
C LEU A 70 -12.73 -12.25 -8.39
N PRO A 71 -11.54 -11.82 -8.85
CA PRO A 71 -11.02 -12.17 -10.16
C PRO A 71 -11.01 -13.69 -10.39
N SER A 72 -11.11 -14.11 -11.65
CA SER A 72 -10.86 -15.52 -11.98
C SER A 72 -9.41 -15.85 -11.63
N PRO A 73 -9.15 -16.97 -10.93
CA PRO A 73 -7.80 -17.41 -10.65
C PRO A 73 -7.06 -17.64 -11.96
N PHE A 74 -5.74 -17.44 -11.92
CA PHE A 74 -4.86 -17.85 -13.00
C PHE A 74 -4.72 -19.38 -12.95
N THR A 75 -5.07 -20.07 -14.04
CA THR A 75 -5.15 -21.54 -14.07
C THR A 75 -4.14 -22.20 -15.00
N ASP A 76 -3.36 -21.42 -15.75
CA ASP A 76 -2.40 -21.96 -16.70
C ASP A 76 -1.04 -22.19 -16.03
N ASN A 77 -0.81 -23.43 -15.58
CA ASN A 77 0.43 -23.81 -14.91
C ASN A 77 1.66 -23.82 -15.83
N THR A 78 1.49 -23.60 -17.15
CA THR A 78 2.61 -23.51 -18.11
C THR A 78 3.12 -22.08 -18.28
N LEU A 79 2.37 -21.11 -17.78
CA LEU A 79 2.67 -19.69 -17.91
C LEU A 79 2.95 -19.07 -16.54
N VAL A 80 3.71 -17.98 -16.54
CA VAL A 80 3.94 -17.16 -15.34
C VAL A 80 2.86 -16.08 -15.28
N ASP A 81 2.27 -15.87 -14.11
CA ASP A 81 1.28 -14.82 -13.87
C ASP A 81 1.95 -13.43 -13.80
N HIS A 82 2.36 -12.92 -14.96
CA HIS A 82 3.06 -11.63 -15.07
C HIS A 82 2.22 -10.43 -14.65
N LEU A 83 0.89 -10.57 -14.60
CA LEU A 83 -0.03 -9.48 -14.26
C LEU A 83 -0.47 -9.52 -12.80
N GLY A 84 -0.16 -10.61 -12.10
CA GLY A 84 -0.42 -10.80 -10.68
C GLY A 84 -1.90 -10.96 -10.37
N ARG A 85 -2.61 -11.88 -11.04
CA ARG A 85 -4.01 -12.19 -10.75
C ARG A 85 -4.17 -12.93 -9.43
N THR A 86 -3.24 -13.83 -9.14
CA THR A 86 -3.21 -14.57 -7.87
C THR A 86 -3.01 -13.60 -6.71
N GLU A 87 -2.02 -12.72 -6.84
CA GLU A 87 -1.70 -11.65 -5.91
C GLU A 87 -2.88 -10.66 -5.75
N MET A 88 -3.64 -10.40 -6.82
CA MET A 88 -4.86 -9.57 -6.73
C MET A 88 -5.92 -10.23 -5.86
N ILE A 89 -6.13 -11.55 -5.98
CA ILE A 89 -7.07 -12.29 -5.13
C ILE A 89 -6.61 -12.26 -3.67
N GLU A 90 -5.31 -12.47 -3.41
CA GLU A 90 -4.72 -12.37 -2.07
C GLU A 90 -4.90 -10.96 -1.48
N PHE A 91 -4.67 -9.91 -2.28
CA PHE A 91 -4.87 -8.52 -1.89
C PHE A 91 -6.33 -8.25 -1.50
N LEU A 92 -7.29 -8.69 -2.30
CA LEU A 92 -8.72 -8.44 -2.03
C LEU A 92 -9.26 -9.23 -0.83
N THR A 93 -8.65 -10.37 -0.53
CA THR A 93 -9.10 -11.26 0.56
C THR A 93 -8.32 -11.05 1.86
N THR A 94 -7.29 -10.20 1.85
CA THR A 94 -6.42 -10.02 3.02
C THR A 94 -7.16 -9.41 4.20
N GLY A 95 -7.03 -10.04 5.37
CA GLY A 95 -7.40 -9.46 6.66
C GLY A 95 -6.25 -8.69 7.34
N SER A 96 -5.05 -8.78 6.79
CA SER A 96 -3.84 -8.14 7.34
C SER A 96 -3.70 -6.69 6.87
N CYS A 97 -2.66 -6.00 7.35
CA CYS A 97 -2.35 -4.67 6.85
C CYS A 97 -2.23 -4.66 5.31
N VAL A 98 -3.00 -3.80 4.64
CA VAL A 98 -3.04 -3.70 3.16
C VAL A 98 -1.67 -3.34 2.59
N ARG A 99 -0.84 -2.58 3.32
CA ARG A 99 0.53 -2.26 2.89
C ARG A 99 1.44 -3.49 2.77
N LEU A 100 1.18 -4.55 3.55
CA LEU A 100 1.95 -5.80 3.46
C LEU A 100 1.63 -6.59 2.20
N ALA A 101 0.41 -6.43 1.65
CA ALA A 101 0.01 -7.11 0.42
C ALA A 101 0.82 -6.64 -0.81
N PHE A 102 1.53 -5.50 -0.72
CA PHE A 102 2.44 -5.04 -1.77
C PHE A 102 3.81 -5.74 -1.76
N GLY A 103 4.06 -6.69 -0.85
CA GLY A 103 5.33 -7.43 -0.82
C GLY A 103 5.60 -8.35 -1.99
N ALA A 104 4.57 -8.67 -2.77
CA ALA A 104 4.76 -9.34 -4.05
C ALA A 104 5.40 -8.42 -5.10
N LEU A 105 5.31 -7.09 -4.93
CA LEU A 105 5.83 -6.08 -5.86
C LEU A 105 7.16 -5.49 -5.37
N ASP A 106 7.20 -5.14 -4.08
CA ASP A 106 8.35 -4.56 -3.43
C ASP A 106 9.07 -5.61 -2.58
N ARG A 107 10.39 -5.71 -2.72
CA ARG A 107 11.20 -6.67 -1.94
C ARG A 107 11.28 -6.31 -0.45
N GLU A 108 10.86 -5.11 -0.08
CA GLU A 108 10.78 -4.63 1.29
C GLU A 108 9.34 -4.19 1.57
N VAL A 109 8.77 -4.68 2.67
CA VAL A 109 7.42 -4.33 3.09
C VAL A 109 7.39 -3.79 4.50
N HIS A 110 6.58 -2.76 4.67
CA HIS A 110 6.34 -2.16 5.96
C HIS A 110 4.84 -2.04 6.22
N SER A 111 4.42 -2.42 7.42
CA SER A 111 3.04 -2.21 7.86
C SER A 111 2.77 -0.71 8.09
N CYS A 112 1.50 -0.34 8.24
CA CYS A 112 1.14 1.05 8.58
C CYS A 112 1.84 1.50 9.88
N VAL A 113 1.86 0.62 10.88
CA VAL A 113 2.45 0.86 12.20
C VAL A 113 3.96 1.03 12.09
N ALA A 114 4.64 0.17 11.31
CA ALA A 114 6.08 0.25 11.11
C ALA A 114 6.52 1.56 10.46
N LEU A 115 5.71 2.13 9.57
CA LEU A 115 5.97 3.42 8.92
C LEU A 115 5.51 4.64 9.74
N ASN A 116 4.83 4.44 10.88
CA ASN A 116 4.07 5.49 11.55
C ASN A 116 3.16 6.27 10.57
N ALA A 117 2.52 5.54 9.66
CA ALA A 117 1.70 6.08 8.59
C ALA A 117 0.21 6.08 8.97
N GLU A 118 -0.59 6.87 8.23
CA GLU A 118 -2.06 6.77 8.30
C GLU A 118 -2.51 5.32 8.09
N LEU A 119 -3.39 4.84 8.97
CA LEU A 119 -3.79 3.45 9.02
C LEU A 119 -4.61 3.07 7.78
N CYS A 120 -4.36 1.88 7.25
CA CYS A 120 -5.27 1.29 6.27
C CYS A 120 -6.52 0.76 6.96
N TYR A 121 -7.58 0.53 6.18
CA TYR A 121 -8.87 0.00 6.66
C TYR A 121 -8.73 -1.22 7.61
N ASN A 122 -7.88 -2.19 7.27
CA ASN A 122 -7.67 -3.37 8.10
C ASN A 122 -6.97 -3.04 9.42
N CYS A 123 -5.98 -2.13 9.41
CA CYS A 123 -5.30 -1.70 10.63
C CYS A 123 -6.22 -0.87 11.54
N GLU A 124 -7.06 0.01 10.97
CA GLU A 124 -8.06 0.76 11.74
C GLU A 124 -9.02 -0.18 12.46
N ARG A 125 -9.50 -1.23 11.77
CA ARG A 125 -10.36 -2.25 12.37
C ARG A 125 -9.68 -2.99 13.52
N LEU A 126 -8.41 -3.35 13.37
CA LEU A 126 -7.68 -4.08 14.40
C LEU A 126 -7.51 -3.26 15.69
N VAL A 127 -7.30 -1.95 15.59
CA VAL A 127 -7.19 -1.05 16.75
C VAL A 127 -8.53 -0.89 17.50
N GLN A 128 -9.65 -1.11 16.82
CA GLN A 128 -10.99 -1.00 17.42
C GLN A 128 -11.45 -2.26 18.17
N VAL A 129 -10.68 -3.36 18.13
CA VAL A 129 -11.04 -4.60 18.84
C VAL A 129 -10.33 -4.64 20.20
N GLU A 130 -11.09 -4.56 21.28
CA GLU A 130 -10.58 -4.56 22.67
C GLU A 130 -9.99 -5.92 23.12
N ASP A 131 -10.28 -7.01 22.41
CA ASP A 131 -9.85 -8.37 22.77
C ASP A 131 -9.13 -9.09 21.60
N VAL A 132 -7.80 -9.04 21.64
CA VAL A 132 -6.88 -9.45 20.56
C VAL A 132 -6.73 -10.98 20.47
N THR A 133 -7.33 -11.74 21.39
CA THR A 133 -7.04 -13.17 21.59
C THR A 133 -7.84 -14.12 20.70
N THR A 134 -8.94 -13.68 20.08
CA THR A 134 -9.91 -14.58 19.41
C THR A 134 -9.95 -14.47 17.87
N PHE A 135 -9.08 -13.67 17.25
CA PHE A 135 -8.94 -13.67 15.79
C PHE A 135 -7.78 -14.59 15.37
N ILE A 136 -8.09 -15.89 15.31
CA ILE A 136 -7.24 -16.92 14.72
C ILE A 136 -6.88 -16.46 13.30
N GLY A 137 -5.63 -16.02 13.11
CA GLY A 137 -5.10 -15.62 11.80
C GLY A 137 -4.31 -14.31 11.74
N ASN A 138 -4.08 -13.60 12.85
CA ASN A 138 -3.19 -12.43 12.81
C ASN A 138 -1.77 -12.85 12.40
N PRO A 139 -1.13 -12.16 11.43
CA PRO A 139 0.29 -12.34 11.18
C PRO A 139 1.02 -11.96 12.46
N ARG A 140 1.76 -12.93 13.00
CA ARG A 140 2.60 -12.75 14.18
C ARG A 140 3.63 -11.67 13.87
N PHE A 141 3.40 -10.45 14.38
CA PHE A 141 4.30 -9.30 14.24
C PHE A 141 5.66 -9.53 14.93
N ASP A 142 5.77 -10.61 15.69
CA ASP A 142 6.94 -11.10 16.43
C ASP A 142 7.72 -12.20 15.69
N LEU A 143 7.26 -12.65 14.51
CA LEU A 143 7.97 -13.63 13.69
C LEU A 143 8.35 -13.04 12.32
N PRO A 144 9.50 -13.45 11.74
CA PRO A 144 9.83 -13.14 10.35
C PRO A 144 8.66 -13.51 9.43
N MET A 145 8.32 -12.61 8.50
CA MET A 145 7.41 -12.95 7.41
C MET A 145 7.99 -14.10 6.61
N ILE A 146 7.34 -15.25 6.67
CA ILE A 146 7.67 -16.41 5.84
C ILE A 146 7.16 -16.11 4.43
N SER A 147 8.03 -16.14 3.43
CA SER A 147 7.61 -15.99 2.02
C SER A 147 6.67 -17.13 1.65
N SER A 148 5.51 -16.80 1.09
CA SER A 148 4.46 -17.77 0.68
C SER A 148 4.79 -18.57 -0.59
N ARG A 149 6.06 -18.65 -1.01
CA ARG A 149 6.49 -19.48 -2.14
C ARG A 149 7.42 -20.57 -1.65
N ASP A 150 7.04 -21.82 -1.95
CA ASP A 150 7.88 -23.01 -1.81
C ASP A 150 9.16 -22.86 -2.65
N ASP A 151 10.18 -22.19 -2.10
CA ASP A 151 11.56 -22.23 -2.59
C ASP A 151 12.29 -23.47 -2.03
N THR A 152 11.60 -24.61 -1.97
CA THR A 152 12.20 -25.89 -1.59
C THR A 152 13.01 -26.45 -2.76
N LEU A 153 14.19 -25.87 -3.01
CA LEU A 153 15.21 -26.53 -3.82
C LEU A 153 16.27 -27.26 -2.99
N ASP A 154 16.40 -27.02 -1.67
CA ASP A 154 17.46 -27.66 -0.88
C ASP A 154 17.09 -28.03 0.58
N GLY A 155 15.82 -28.02 0.96
CA GLY A 155 15.40 -28.43 2.32
C GLY A 155 15.92 -27.54 3.46
N VAL A 156 16.56 -26.41 3.13
CA VAL A 156 16.92 -25.35 4.08
C VAL A 156 15.86 -24.27 3.96
N MET A 157 15.05 -24.09 5.00
CA MET A 157 14.21 -22.89 5.10
C MET A 157 15.11 -21.68 5.03
N ARG A 158 15.05 -20.93 3.93
CA ARG A 158 15.65 -19.60 3.87
C ARG A 158 14.80 -18.71 4.76
N GLU A 159 15.22 -18.56 6.01
CA GLU A 159 14.78 -17.44 6.82
C GLU A 159 15.11 -16.18 6.00
N VAL A 160 14.08 -15.49 5.51
CA VAL A 160 14.26 -14.13 5.03
C VAL A 160 14.69 -13.36 6.27
N PRO A 161 15.96 -12.90 6.35
CA PRO A 161 16.39 -12.15 7.50
C PRO A 161 15.43 -11.00 7.64
N VAL A 162 14.89 -10.87 8.85
CA VAL A 162 14.11 -9.71 9.25
C VAL A 162 15.04 -8.52 9.03
N SER A 163 14.96 -7.84 7.88
CA SER A 163 15.66 -6.57 7.66
C SER A 163 15.02 -5.44 8.47
N VAL A 164 14.24 -5.78 9.50
CA VAL A 164 14.06 -5.00 10.71
C VAL A 164 15.32 -5.08 11.59
N GLU A 165 16.51 -4.91 11.01
CA GLU A 165 17.40 -3.89 11.56
C GLU A 165 16.81 -2.55 11.14
N SER A 166 15.66 -2.28 11.75
CA SER A 166 14.82 -1.13 11.50
C SER A 166 15.65 0.12 11.60
N ASN A 167 15.63 0.93 10.55
CA ASN A 167 15.97 2.35 10.63
C ASN A 167 15.19 3.06 11.75
N ALA A 168 14.23 2.44 12.43
CA ALA A 168 13.58 2.95 13.64
C ALA A 168 14.58 3.48 14.69
N LYS A 169 15.74 2.84 14.90
CA LYS A 169 16.75 3.38 15.83
C LYS A 169 17.34 4.69 15.31
N LEU A 170 17.73 4.74 14.03
CA LEU A 170 18.24 5.94 13.37
C LEU A 170 17.20 7.07 13.34
N ILE A 171 15.94 6.74 13.02
CA ILE A 171 14.80 7.67 12.97
C ILE A 171 14.49 8.22 14.37
N GLN A 172 14.53 7.38 15.41
CA GLN A 172 14.36 7.82 16.80
C GLN A 172 15.51 8.73 17.26
N GLU A 173 16.74 8.45 16.85
CA GLU A 173 17.91 9.28 17.14
C GLU A 173 17.83 10.65 16.43
N GLU A 174 17.40 10.69 15.16
CA GLU A 174 17.17 11.93 14.40
C GLU A 174 16.01 12.78 14.95
N LEU A 175 14.91 12.14 15.37
CA LEU A 175 13.78 12.81 16.00
C LEU A 175 14.22 13.47 17.33
N ALA A 176 14.94 12.73 18.17
CA ALA A 176 15.48 13.24 19.43
C ALA A 176 16.50 14.38 19.22
N ALA A 177 17.27 14.35 18.13
CA ALA A 177 18.17 15.44 17.77
C ALA A 177 17.41 16.71 17.36
N SER A 178 16.38 16.56 16.52
CA SER A 178 15.53 17.66 16.05
C SER A 178 14.80 18.35 17.21
N GLU A 179 14.24 17.59 18.15
CA GLU A 179 13.58 18.13 19.35
C GLU A 179 14.53 18.90 20.27
N ARG A 180 15.79 18.46 20.40
CA ARG A 180 16.80 19.20 21.16
C ARG A 180 17.14 20.53 20.50
N GLN A 181 17.12 20.56 19.17
CA GLN A 181 17.42 21.76 18.38
C GLN A 181 16.29 22.78 18.48
N LEU A 182 15.02 22.33 18.43
CA LEU A 182 13.84 23.17 18.66
C LEU A 182 13.86 23.79 20.06
N ARG A 183 14.12 23.01 21.11
CA ARG A 183 14.22 23.54 22.48
C ARG A 183 15.31 24.59 22.66
N LYS A 184 16.44 24.47 21.93
CA LYS A 184 17.50 25.49 21.94
C LYS A 184 17.06 26.77 21.21
N LEU A 185 16.30 26.65 20.14
CA LEU A 185 15.76 27.80 19.41
C LEU A 185 14.71 28.54 20.25
N ASP A 186 13.84 27.81 20.94
CA ASP A 186 12.85 28.41 21.85
C ASP A 186 13.52 29.21 22.97
N MET A 187 14.61 28.70 23.56
CA MET A 187 15.41 29.42 24.56
C MET A 187 16.14 30.66 24.01
N ILE A 188 16.33 30.80 22.70
CA ILE A 188 16.96 31.96 22.07
C ILE A 188 15.91 33.03 21.72
N LEU A 189 14.65 32.64 21.61
CA LEU A 189 13.52 33.50 21.25
C LEU A 189 12.80 34.11 22.46
N GLU A 190 13.10 33.66 23.68
CA GLU A 190 12.75 34.31 24.96
C GLU A 190 13.82 35.32 25.41
#